data_AF-A0A0B5FJ30-F1
#
_entry.id   AF-A0A0B5FJ30-F1
#
_cell.length_a   1.000
_cell.length_b   1.000
_cell.length_c   1.000
_cell.angle_alpha   90.00
_cell.angle_beta   90.00
_cell.angle_gamma   90.00
#
_symmetry.space_group_name_H-M   'P 1'
#
loop_
_entity.id
_entity.type
_entity.pdbx_description
1 polymer ?
#
loop_
_entity_poly.entity_id
_entity_poly.type
_entity_poly.pdbx_seq_one_letter_code
_entity_poly.pdbx_strand_id
1 'polypeptide(L)'
;MDSKRARIKKDIEDCIEDLYENARVKVDRFWKENMAEENKQDKNNRSRIGVRTRYRNGTLTIDWFFNSFVKGLNEQGKDEWKVFSTQIKKPAGKTMYSEGPLKKHCRDWEMERVLEYEKEFAVIRTDFAGLSKARSALKTSERQMAKLQADKQETTEG
;
A
#
# COMPACT_ATOMS: atom_id res chain seq x y z
N MET A 1 34.26 6.85 -0.34
CA MET A 1 33.40 5.66 -0.60
C MET A 1 31.99 5.85 -0.02
N ASP A 2 31.84 6.54 1.10
CA ASP A 2 30.54 6.79 1.76
C ASP A 2 29.57 7.68 0.95
N SER A 3 30.09 8.62 0.17
CA SER A 3 29.27 9.46 -0.73
C SER A 3 28.45 8.65 -1.75
N LYS A 4 28.98 7.52 -2.25
CA LYS A 4 28.28 6.69 -3.24
C LYS A 4 27.10 5.93 -2.62
N ARG A 5 27.27 5.40 -1.40
CA ARG A 5 26.20 4.70 -0.67
C ARG A 5 25.10 5.66 -0.24
N ALA A 6 25.48 6.84 0.25
CA ALA A 6 24.52 7.89 0.59
C ALA A 6 23.69 8.30 -0.63
N ARG A 7 24.30 8.43 -1.82
CA ARG A 7 23.58 8.70 -3.06
C ARG A 7 22.59 7.59 -3.41
N ILE A 8 23.04 6.32 -3.44
CA ILE A 8 22.16 5.17 -3.74
C ILE A 8 20.98 5.10 -2.76
N LYS A 9 21.24 5.34 -1.46
CA LYS A 9 20.19 5.37 -0.45
C LYS A 9 19.15 6.43 -0.77
N LYS A 10 19.59 7.64 -1.11
CA LYS A 10 18.71 8.74 -1.50
C LYS A 10 17.90 8.37 -2.75
N ASP A 11 18.56 7.90 -3.80
CA ASP A 11 17.90 7.52 -5.06
C ASP A 11 16.79 6.46 -4.82
N ILE A 12 17.02 5.50 -3.90
CA ILE A 12 16.01 4.50 -3.52
C ILE A 12 14.81 5.15 -2.81
N GLU A 13 15.04 6.05 -1.86
CA GLU A 13 13.94 6.71 -1.14
C GLU A 13 13.14 7.63 -2.07
N ASP A 14 13.81 8.41 -2.93
CA ASP A 14 13.18 9.25 -3.95
C ASP A 14 12.30 8.38 -4.88
N CYS A 15 12.79 7.22 -5.33
CA CYS A 15 11.99 6.27 -6.12
C CYS A 15 10.77 5.71 -5.36
N ILE A 16 10.88 5.48 -4.05
CA ILE A 16 9.75 4.99 -3.23
C ILE A 16 8.70 6.09 -3.08
N GLU A 17 9.12 7.34 -2.92
CA GLU A 17 8.22 8.51 -2.87
C GLU A 17 7.49 8.70 -4.20
N ASP A 18 8.18 8.60 -5.34
CA ASP A 18 7.56 8.65 -6.66
C ASP A 18 6.53 7.53 -6.87
N LEU A 19 6.83 6.31 -6.42
CA LEU A 19 5.86 5.21 -6.44
C LEU A 19 4.63 5.50 -5.57
N TYR A 20 4.82 6.18 -4.43
CA TYR A 20 3.70 6.55 -3.57
C TYR A 20 2.80 7.58 -4.23
N GLU A 21 3.36 8.62 -4.86
CA GLU A 21 2.56 9.62 -5.58
C GLU A 21 1.83 8.99 -6.77
N ASN A 22 2.48 8.10 -7.51
CA ASN A 22 1.81 7.32 -8.57
C ASN A 22 0.64 6.49 -8.01
N ALA A 23 0.85 5.79 -6.89
CA ALA A 23 -0.22 5.04 -6.22
C ALA A 23 -1.36 5.95 -5.77
N ARG A 24 -1.06 7.14 -5.26
CA ARG A 24 -2.06 8.14 -4.80
C ARG A 24 -2.94 8.60 -5.94
N VAL A 25 -2.34 8.99 -7.07
CA VAL A 25 -3.08 9.39 -8.28
C VAL A 25 -4.00 8.29 -8.76
N LYS A 26 -3.55 7.03 -8.76
CA LYS A 26 -4.39 5.89 -9.16
C LYS A 26 -5.52 5.59 -8.18
N VAL A 27 -5.28 5.70 -6.88
CA VAL A 27 -6.32 5.59 -5.85
C VAL A 27 -7.37 6.67 -6.03
N ASP A 28 -6.96 7.92 -6.27
CA ASP A 28 -7.88 9.03 -6.51
C ASP A 28 -8.70 8.82 -7.80
N ARG A 29 -8.06 8.30 -8.86
CA ARG A 29 -8.75 7.95 -10.12
C ARG A 29 -9.79 6.85 -9.89
N PHE A 30 -9.44 5.79 -9.17
CA PHE A 30 -10.38 4.74 -8.79
C PHE A 30 -11.60 5.32 -8.08
N TRP A 31 -11.40 6.17 -7.08
CA TRP A 31 -12.52 6.76 -6.33
C TRP A 31 -13.42 7.63 -7.20
N LYS A 32 -12.84 8.44 -8.10
CA LYS A 32 -13.62 9.26 -9.05
C LYS A 32 -14.51 8.39 -9.95
N GLU A 33 -13.94 7.35 -10.54
CA GLU A 33 -14.68 6.44 -11.42
C GLU A 33 -15.71 5.61 -10.66
N ASN A 34 -15.35 5.12 -9.47
CA ASN A 34 -16.26 4.32 -8.64
C ASN A 34 -17.48 5.13 -8.19
N MET A 35 -17.27 6.38 -7.76
CA MET A 35 -18.37 7.29 -7.42
C MET A 35 -19.24 7.62 -8.63
N ALA A 36 -18.64 7.83 -9.80
CA ALA A 36 -19.39 8.12 -11.03
C ALA A 36 -20.32 6.98 -11.43
N GLU A 37 -19.86 5.73 -11.31
CA GLU A 37 -20.72 4.56 -11.53
C GLU A 37 -21.71 4.30 -10.41
N GLU A 38 -21.30 4.45 -9.14
CA GLU A 38 -22.17 4.24 -7.98
C GLU A 38 -23.40 5.16 -8.03
N ASN A 39 -23.26 6.39 -8.52
CA ASN A 39 -24.37 7.31 -8.70
C ASN A 39 -25.42 6.85 -9.73
N LYS A 40 -25.08 5.90 -10.60
CA LYS A 40 -26.01 5.26 -11.55
C LYS A 40 -26.71 4.05 -10.95
N GLN A 41 -26.28 3.60 -9.77
CA GLN A 41 -26.79 2.41 -9.11
C GLN A 41 -27.89 2.75 -8.09
N ASP A 42 -28.76 1.77 -7.85
CA ASP A 42 -29.72 1.86 -6.76
C ASP A 42 -29.03 1.90 -5.39
N LYS A 43 -29.70 2.51 -4.39
CA LYS A 43 -29.19 2.61 -3.01
C LYS A 43 -28.77 1.27 -2.41
N ASN A 44 -29.43 0.17 -2.80
CA ASN A 44 -29.13 -1.18 -2.32
C ASN A 44 -27.90 -1.82 -2.98
N ASN A 45 -27.47 -1.28 -4.12
CA ASN A 45 -26.36 -1.77 -4.93
C ASN A 45 -25.11 -0.88 -4.85
N ARG A 46 -25.05 -0.03 -3.83
CA ARG A 46 -23.89 0.81 -3.51
C ARG A 46 -22.63 0.02 -3.25
N SER A 47 -21.52 0.69 -3.49
CA SER A 47 -20.18 0.16 -3.35
C SER A 47 -19.90 -0.20 -1.89
N ARG A 48 -19.24 -1.33 -1.69
CA ARG A 48 -18.69 -1.69 -0.38
C ARG A 48 -17.18 -1.84 -0.42
N ILE A 49 -16.56 -1.88 -1.58
CA ILE A 49 -15.12 -2.04 -1.69
C ILE A 49 -14.46 -0.67 -1.81
N GLY A 50 -13.27 -0.54 -1.25
CA GLY A 50 -12.45 0.63 -1.38
C GLY A 50 -10.97 0.26 -1.44
N VAL A 51 -10.17 1.19 -1.95
CA VAL A 51 -8.71 1.09 -1.93
C VAL A 51 -8.12 2.30 -1.24
N ARG A 52 -7.01 2.09 -0.55
CA ARG A 52 -6.20 3.15 0.03
C ARG A 52 -4.74 2.91 -0.25
N THR A 53 -3.99 4.00 -0.40
CA THR A 53 -2.53 3.99 -0.32
C THR A 53 -2.07 4.64 0.97
N ARG A 54 -0.93 4.21 1.51
CA ARG A 54 -0.28 4.81 2.68
C ARG A 54 1.22 4.81 2.49
N TYR A 55 1.87 5.85 2.99
CA TYR A 55 3.31 5.89 3.16
C TYR A 55 3.64 6.19 4.62
N ARG A 56 4.29 5.25 5.30
CA ARG A 56 4.67 5.40 6.71
C ARG A 56 5.99 4.71 6.99
N ASN A 57 6.91 5.41 7.64
CA ASN A 57 8.23 4.88 8.02
C ASN A 57 8.97 4.24 6.83
N GLY A 58 8.96 4.92 5.68
CA GLY A 58 9.58 4.41 4.45
C GLY A 58 8.87 3.21 3.83
N THR A 59 7.65 2.87 4.28
CA THR A 59 6.87 1.74 3.77
C THR A 59 5.64 2.23 3.03
N LEU A 60 5.56 1.87 1.75
CA LEU A 60 4.39 2.06 0.91
C LEU A 60 3.47 0.86 1.04
N THR A 61 2.17 1.09 1.28
CA THR A 61 1.14 0.06 1.19
C THR A 61 -0.01 0.51 0.29
N ILE A 62 -0.56 -0.43 -0.46
CA ILE A 62 -1.80 -0.24 -1.23
C ILE A 62 -2.71 -1.39 -0.85
N ASP A 63 -3.81 -1.08 -0.17
CA ASP A 63 -4.66 -2.08 0.47
C ASP A 63 -6.10 -1.92 0.02
N TRP A 64 -6.69 -3.02 -0.44
CA TRP A 64 -8.13 -3.13 -0.59
C TRP A 64 -8.77 -3.35 0.79
N PHE A 65 -9.92 -2.72 0.98
CA PHE A 65 -10.75 -2.87 2.17
C PHE A 65 -12.22 -2.93 1.76
N PHE A 66 -13.07 -3.41 2.65
CA PHE A 66 -14.50 -3.33 2.49
C PHE A 66 -15.16 -2.60 3.66
N ASN A 67 -16.22 -1.87 3.36
CA ASN A 67 -17.01 -1.12 4.32
C ASN A 67 -18.22 -1.93 4.76
N SER A 68 -18.40 -2.00 6.07
CA SER A 68 -19.63 -2.48 6.71
C SER A 68 -20.36 -1.30 7.34
N PHE A 69 -21.67 -1.22 7.12
CA PHE A 69 -22.53 -0.18 7.66
C PHE A 69 -23.35 -0.75 8.81
N VAL A 70 -23.14 -0.22 10.01
CA VAL A 70 -23.85 -0.64 11.22
C VAL A 70 -24.70 0.52 11.72
N LYS A 71 -25.98 0.25 11.96
CA LYS A 71 -26.88 1.23 12.55
C LYS A 71 -26.57 1.34 14.05
N GLY A 72 -26.36 2.56 14.53
CA GLY A 72 -26.11 2.85 15.94
C GLY A 72 -26.77 4.14 16.36
N LEU A 73 -26.49 4.58 17.58
CA LEU A 73 -26.89 5.89 18.09
C LEU A 73 -25.66 6.81 18.15
N ASN A 74 -25.87 8.07 17.80
CA ASN A 74 -24.90 9.12 18.03
C ASN A 74 -24.90 9.55 19.52
N GLU A 75 -24.02 10.47 19.89
CA GLU A 75 -23.91 10.99 21.27
C GLU A 75 -25.19 11.68 21.80
N GLN A 76 -26.11 12.01 20.89
CA GLN A 76 -27.40 12.66 21.17
C GLN A 76 -28.58 11.67 21.13
N GLY A 77 -28.31 10.36 21.04
CA GLY A 77 -29.35 9.32 20.99
C GLY A 77 -30.12 9.23 19.68
N LYS A 78 -29.63 9.83 18.58
CA LYS A 78 -30.24 9.75 17.25
C LYS A 78 -29.63 8.62 16.42
N ASP A 79 -30.45 8.01 15.58
CA ASP A 79 -30.00 7.01 14.60
C ASP A 79 -28.86 7.57 13.72
N GLU A 80 -27.73 6.88 13.73
CA GLU A 80 -26.55 7.19 12.93
C GLU A 80 -25.97 5.91 12.31
N TRP A 81 -25.55 6.00 11.06
CA TRP A 81 -24.85 4.91 10.39
C TRP A 81 -23.35 5.03 10.62
N LYS A 82 -22.76 4.03 11.27
CA LYS A 82 -21.30 3.92 11.45
C LYS A 82 -20.71 3.08 10.34
N VAL A 83 -19.61 3.56 9.76
CA VAL A 83 -18.88 2.87 8.68
C VAL A 83 -17.62 2.24 9.26
N PHE A 84 -17.48 0.92 9.07
CA PHE A 84 -16.30 0.16 9.49
C PHE A 84 -15.55 -0.36 8.27
N SER A 85 -14.33 0.11 8.06
CA SER A 85 -13.46 -0.36 6.98
C SER A 85 -12.58 -1.53 7.43
N THR A 86 -12.82 -2.71 6.86
CA THR A 86 -12.06 -3.92 7.15
C THR A 86 -11.12 -4.23 6.00
N GLN A 87 -9.83 -4.39 6.28
CA GLN A 87 -8.84 -4.72 5.26
C GLN A 87 -9.08 -6.13 4.69
N ILE A 88 -9.06 -6.24 3.36
CA ILE A 88 -9.08 -7.53 2.68
C ILE A 88 -7.66 -8.10 2.76
N LYS A 89 -7.55 -9.36 3.16
CA LYS A 89 -6.25 -10.04 3.27
C LYS A 89 -5.71 -10.38 1.90
N LYS A 90 -4.52 -9.90 1.60
CA LYS A 90 -3.71 -10.36 0.46
C LYS A 90 -3.00 -11.68 0.82
N PRO A 91 -2.81 -12.61 -0.12
CA PRO A 91 -2.01 -13.80 0.14
C PRO A 91 -0.58 -13.44 0.58
N ALA A 92 -0.05 -14.19 1.54
CA ALA A 92 1.29 -13.96 2.07
C ALA A 92 2.34 -14.06 0.94
N GLY A 93 3.29 -13.12 0.92
CA GLY A 93 4.37 -13.09 -0.08
C GLY A 93 3.95 -12.75 -1.52
N LYS A 94 2.67 -12.40 -1.75
CA LYS A 94 2.19 -12.00 -3.08
C LYS A 94 2.02 -10.49 -3.18
N THR A 95 2.26 -9.95 -4.37
CA THR A 95 2.05 -8.54 -4.71
C THR A 95 0.63 -8.28 -5.22
N MET A 96 -0.05 -9.33 -5.69
CA MET A 96 -1.41 -9.30 -6.21
C MET A 96 -2.40 -9.96 -5.25
N TYR A 97 -3.60 -9.40 -5.16
CA TYR A 97 -4.77 -10.01 -4.52
C TYR A 97 -5.37 -11.10 -5.42
N SER A 98 -5.82 -12.19 -4.82
CA SER A 98 -6.60 -13.19 -5.53
C SER A 98 -8.01 -12.65 -5.85
N GLU A 99 -8.56 -13.07 -6.98
CA GLU A 99 -9.89 -12.64 -7.43
C GLU A 99 -10.99 -13.03 -6.44
N GLY A 100 -10.97 -14.25 -5.91
CA GLY A 100 -12.01 -14.76 -5.00
C GLY A 100 -12.28 -13.86 -3.78
N PRO A 101 -11.26 -13.48 -2.99
CA PRO A 101 -11.41 -12.52 -1.90
C PRO A 101 -11.98 -11.17 -2.33
N LEU A 102 -11.57 -10.62 -3.48
CA LEU A 102 -12.11 -9.35 -3.98
C LEU A 102 -13.59 -9.50 -4.38
N LYS A 103 -13.90 -10.54 -5.16
CA LYS A 103 -15.25 -10.87 -5.62
C LYS A 103 -16.26 -11.02 -4.48
N LYS A 104 -15.82 -11.56 -3.34
CA LYS A 104 -16.66 -11.69 -2.14
C LYS A 104 -17.15 -10.33 -1.59
N HIS A 105 -16.41 -9.26 -1.85
CA HIS A 105 -16.66 -7.93 -1.29
C HIS A 105 -17.08 -6.89 -2.34
N CYS A 106 -16.95 -7.20 -3.63
CA CYS A 106 -17.42 -6.39 -4.74
C CYS A 106 -18.88 -6.66 -5.09
N ARG A 107 -19.53 -5.67 -5.69
CA ARG A 107 -20.71 -5.85 -6.54
C ARG A 107 -20.27 -6.28 -7.94
N ASP A 108 -21.16 -6.93 -8.69
CA ASP A 108 -20.85 -7.43 -10.03
C ASP A 108 -20.41 -6.30 -10.98
N TRP A 109 -21.03 -5.12 -10.87
CA TRP A 109 -20.69 -3.94 -11.69
C TRP A 109 -19.31 -3.32 -11.37
N GLU A 110 -18.73 -3.64 -10.21
CA GLU A 110 -17.43 -3.12 -9.78
C GLU A 110 -16.28 -4.02 -10.20
N MET A 111 -16.57 -5.30 -10.41
CA MET A 111 -15.56 -6.35 -10.40
C MET A 111 -14.51 -6.16 -11.48
N GLU A 112 -14.92 -5.82 -12.70
CA GLU A 112 -14.03 -5.59 -13.83
C GLU A 112 -13.03 -4.47 -13.52
N ARG A 113 -13.54 -3.31 -13.06
CA ARG A 113 -12.72 -2.17 -12.66
C ARG A 113 -11.77 -2.52 -11.53
N VAL A 114 -12.27 -3.20 -10.49
CA VAL A 114 -11.43 -3.60 -9.34
C VAL A 114 -10.26 -4.47 -9.80
N LEU A 115 -10.50 -5.41 -10.72
CA LEU A 115 -9.44 -6.26 -11.27
C LEU A 115 -8.45 -5.50 -12.15
N GLU A 116 -8.91 -4.52 -12.93
CA GLU A 116 -8.05 -3.65 -13.73
C GLU A 116 -7.11 -2.84 -12.83
N TYR A 117 -7.66 -2.15 -11.83
CA TYR A 117 -6.86 -1.40 -10.87
C TYR A 117 -5.94 -2.30 -10.03
N GLU A 118 -6.39 -3.50 -9.67
CA GLU A 118 -5.52 -4.43 -8.94
C GLU A 118 -4.31 -4.86 -9.76
N LYS A 119 -4.42 -4.99 -11.09
CA LYS A 119 -3.26 -5.23 -11.96
C LYS A 119 -2.27 -4.06 -11.88
N GLU A 120 -2.76 -2.82 -11.96
CA GLU A 120 -1.91 -1.63 -11.84
C GLU A 120 -1.24 -1.53 -10.45
N PHE A 121 -2.00 -1.78 -9.38
CA PHE A 121 -1.46 -1.75 -8.03
C PHE A 121 -0.47 -2.89 -7.78
N ALA A 122 -0.67 -4.07 -8.37
CA ALA A 122 0.28 -5.17 -8.26
C ALA A 122 1.65 -4.83 -8.86
N VAL A 123 1.70 -4.04 -9.94
CA VAL A 123 2.96 -3.52 -10.51
C VAL A 123 3.67 -2.63 -9.48
N ILE A 124 2.98 -1.63 -8.93
CA ILE A 124 3.56 -0.72 -7.92
C ILE A 124 4.05 -1.47 -6.69
N ARG A 125 3.27 -2.44 -6.20
CA ARG A 125 3.67 -3.28 -5.06
C ARG A 125 4.90 -4.15 -5.37
N THR A 126 5.06 -4.56 -6.63
CA THR A 126 6.22 -5.33 -7.09
C THR A 126 7.47 -4.46 -7.12
N ASP A 127 7.37 -3.25 -7.67
CA ASP A 127 8.48 -2.30 -7.72
C ASP A 127 8.92 -1.90 -6.31
N PHE A 128 7.96 -1.57 -5.44
CA PHE A 128 8.24 -1.27 -4.05
C PHE A 128 8.91 -2.43 -3.31
N ALA A 129 8.51 -3.68 -3.58
CA ALA A 129 9.16 -4.86 -2.99
C ALA A 129 10.62 -4.98 -3.46
N GLY A 130 10.92 -4.65 -4.71
CA GLY A 130 12.28 -4.56 -5.24
C GLY A 130 13.12 -3.50 -4.54
N LEU A 131 12.61 -2.26 -4.47
CA LEU A 131 13.27 -1.14 -3.80
C LEU A 131 13.49 -1.41 -2.30
N SER A 132 12.50 -2.00 -1.62
CA SER A 132 12.61 -2.39 -0.22
C SER A 132 13.72 -3.42 0.03
N LYS A 133 13.88 -4.38 -0.89
CA LYS A 133 14.98 -5.35 -0.84
C LYS A 133 16.33 -4.66 -1.05
N ALA A 134 16.44 -3.78 -2.04
CA ALA A 134 17.66 -3.03 -2.31
C ALA A 134 18.07 -2.16 -1.10
N ARG A 135 17.12 -1.44 -0.51
CA ARG A 135 17.32 -0.67 0.73
C ARG A 135 17.83 -1.54 1.88
N SER A 136 17.22 -2.70 2.07
CA SER A 136 17.59 -3.65 3.13
C SER A 136 18.99 -4.23 2.94
N ALA A 137 19.36 -4.53 1.68
CA ALA A 137 20.69 -5.00 1.32
C ALA A 137 21.75 -3.91 1.57
N LEU A 138 21.47 -2.66 1.19
CA LEU A 138 22.37 -1.53 1.44
C LEU A 138 22.60 -1.33 2.94
N LYS A 139 21.54 -1.32 3.74
CA LYS A 139 21.63 -1.21 5.21
C LYS A 139 22.45 -2.34 5.83
N THR A 140 22.31 -3.56 5.31
CA THR A 140 23.10 -4.71 5.76
C THR A 140 24.59 -4.52 5.41
N SER A 141 24.89 -4.06 4.20
CA SER A 141 26.27 -3.78 3.78
C SER A 141 26.93 -2.68 4.61
N GLU A 142 26.20 -1.60 4.92
CA GLU A 142 26.68 -0.52 5.79
C GLU A 142 27.05 -1.03 7.19
N ARG A 143 26.19 -1.88 7.78
CA ARG A 143 26.46 -2.50 9.08
C ARG A 143 27.69 -3.40 9.07
N GLN A 144 27.88 -4.20 8.03
CA GLN A 144 29.05 -5.07 7.90
C GLN A 144 30.33 -4.26 7.75
N MET A 145 30.31 -3.17 6.98
CA MET A 145 31.46 -2.28 6.84
C MET A 145 31.83 -1.59 8.15
N ALA A 146 30.84 -1.10 8.90
CA ALA A 146 31.08 -0.49 10.20
C ALA A 146 31.73 -1.49 11.18
N LYS A 147 31.29 -2.75 11.17
CA LYS A 147 31.92 -3.82 11.96
C LYS A 147 33.37 -4.04 11.56
N LEU A 148 33.65 -4.19 10.26
CA LEU A 148 35.03 -4.38 9.76
C LEU A 148 35.97 -3.21 10.08
N GLN A 149 35.44 -1.98 10.18
CA GLN A 149 36.23 -0.81 10.57
C GLN A 149 36.55 -0.82 12.06
N ALA A 150 35.59 -1.19 12.91
CA ALA A 150 35.80 -1.34 14.35
C ALA A 150 36.85 -2.43 14.65
N ASP A 151 36.72 -3.62 14.03
CA ASP A 151 37.66 -4.73 14.22
C ASP A 151 39.11 -4.34 13.83
N LYS A 152 39.26 -3.51 12.79
CA LYS A 152 40.59 -2.99 12.37
C LYS A 152 41.20 -2.00 13.36
N GLN A 153 40.38 -1.15 13.99
CA GLN A 153 40.86 -0.18 14.98
C GLN A 153 41.36 -0.90 16.23
N GLU A 154 40.64 -1.92 16.70
CA GLU A 154 41.05 -2.75 17.85
C GLU A 154 42.37 -3.53 17.60
N THR A 155 42.64 -3.92 16.36
CA THR A 155 43.87 -4.66 16.00
C THR A 155 45.09 -3.74 15.81
N THR A 156 44.89 -2.43 15.69
CA THR A 156 45.99 -1.45 15.46
C THR A 156 46.42 -0.77 16.76
N GLU A 157 45.60 -0.85 17.83
CA GLU A 157 45.85 -0.25 19.15
C GLU A 157 46.31 -1.26 20.21
N GLY A 158 46.47 -2.55 19.85
CA GLY A 158 47.00 -3.62 20.71
C GLY A 158 48.30 -4.20 20.17
#